data_AF-A0A4Q3T9W4-F1
#
_entry.id   AF-A0A4Q3T9W4-F1
#
_cell.length_a   1.000
_cell.length_b   1.000
_cell.length_c   1.000
_cell.angle_alpha   90.00
_cell.angle_beta   90.00
_cell.angle_gamma   90.00
#
_symmetry.space_group_name_H-M   'P 1'
#
loop_
_entity.id
_entity.type
_entity.pdbx_description
1 polymer ?
#
loop_
_entity_poly.entity_id
_entity_poly.type
_entity_poly.pdbx_seq_one_letter_code
_entity_poly.pdbx_strand_id
1 'polypeptide(L)'
;MREFFHRKLERSAIGFVLAIIGVSAIGGFVEIAPLFTIGETVEKAPDMRVYTPLELAGRNIYIREGCYLCHSQMIRTLRDEVERYGPYSLAVESQYD
;
A
#
# COMPACT_ATOMS: atom_id res chain seq x y z
N MET A 1 -18.95 37.56 7.50
CA MET A 1 -17.49 37.32 7.34
C MET A 1 -17.18 35.97 6.67
N ARG A 2 -17.79 34.84 7.08
CA ARG A 2 -17.63 33.52 6.43
C ARG A 2 -17.96 33.50 4.93
N GLU A 3 -19.08 34.10 4.54
CA GLU A 3 -19.52 34.28 3.13
C GLU A 3 -18.44 34.94 2.25
N PHE A 4 -17.67 35.89 2.79
CA PHE A 4 -16.69 36.63 2.02
C PHE A 4 -15.44 35.79 1.71
N PHE A 5 -14.96 34.99 2.66
CA PHE A 5 -13.80 34.13 2.47
C PHE A 5 -14.11 32.99 1.49
N HIS A 6 -15.25 32.34 1.69
CA HIS A 6 -15.73 31.27 0.80
C HIS A 6 -15.86 31.77 -0.65
N ARG A 7 -16.58 32.87 -0.86
CA ARG A 7 -16.76 33.47 -2.20
C ARG A 7 -15.47 33.97 -2.83
N LYS A 8 -14.45 34.34 -2.03
CA LYS A 8 -13.13 34.77 -2.51
C LYS A 8 -12.28 33.57 -2.96
N LEU A 9 -12.38 32.45 -2.26
CA LEU A 9 -11.71 31.20 -2.62
C LEU A 9 -12.30 30.61 -3.91
N GLU A 10 -13.63 30.54 -4.01
CA GLU A 10 -14.33 30.00 -5.19
C GLU A 10 -14.03 30.76 -6.48
N ARG A 11 -13.77 32.06 -6.38
CA ARG A 11 -13.45 32.91 -7.55
C ARG A 11 -11.97 32.87 -7.94
N SER A 12 -11.12 32.23 -7.15
CA SER A 12 -9.69 32.09 -7.44
C SER A 12 -9.38 30.65 -7.85
N ALA A 13 -9.20 30.41 -9.14
CA ALA A 13 -8.89 29.08 -9.66
C ALA A 13 -7.65 28.46 -9.00
N ILE A 14 -6.56 29.24 -8.88
CA ILE A 14 -5.32 28.78 -8.24
C ILE A 14 -5.53 28.51 -6.75
N GLY A 15 -6.22 29.42 -6.04
CA GLY A 15 -6.48 29.26 -4.61
C GLY A 15 -7.33 28.03 -4.29
N PHE A 16 -8.33 27.76 -5.13
CA PHE A 16 -9.20 26.60 -4.97
C PHE A 16 -8.47 25.28 -5.27
N VAL A 17 -7.65 25.23 -6.33
CA VAL A 17 -6.83 24.05 -6.65
C VAL A 17 -5.85 23.70 -5.52
N LEU A 18 -5.16 24.70 -4.97
CA LEU A 18 -4.24 24.48 -3.84
C LEU A 18 -4.97 23.96 -2.59
N ALA A 19 -6.17 24.48 -2.33
CA ALA A 19 -7.00 23.99 -1.23
C ALA A 19 -7.41 22.52 -1.41
N ILE A 20 -7.80 22.13 -2.64
CA ILE A 20 -8.12 20.73 -2.97
C ILE A 20 -6.89 19.84 -2.75
N ILE A 21 -5.74 20.21 -3.32
CA ILE A 21 -4.50 19.45 -3.16
C ILE A 21 -4.17 19.29 -1.68
N GLY A 22 -4.19 20.39 -0.92
CA GLY A 22 -3.87 20.38 0.51
C GLY A 22 -4.78 19.43 1.31
N VAL A 23 -6.10 19.49 1.09
CA VAL A 23 -7.05 18.63 1.79
C VAL A 23 -6.96 17.17 1.34
N SER A 24 -6.78 16.92 0.03
CA SER A 24 -6.61 15.55 -0.48
C SER A 24 -5.32 14.87 -0.02
N ALA A 25 -4.25 15.66 0.20
CA ALA A 25 -2.96 15.15 0.60
C ALA A 25 -2.91 14.67 2.06
N ILE A 26 -3.81 15.15 2.94
CA ILE A 26 -3.73 14.78 4.37
C ILE A 26 -3.98 13.29 4.58
N GLY A 27 -4.86 12.66 3.78
CA GLY A 27 -5.09 11.22 3.86
C GLY A 27 -3.84 10.41 3.55
N GLY A 28 -3.19 10.70 2.42
CA GLY A 28 -1.92 10.06 2.06
C GLY A 28 -0.81 10.33 3.08
N PHE A 29 -0.75 11.54 3.64
CA PHE A 29 0.23 11.86 4.68
C PHE A 29 0.00 11.06 5.97
N VAL A 30 -1.24 10.92 6.43
CA VAL A 30 -1.55 10.23 7.68
C VAL A 30 -1.51 8.71 7.53
N GLU A 31 -1.85 8.17 6.36
CA GLU A 31 -1.90 6.72 6.15
C GLU A 31 -0.59 6.13 5.64
N ILE A 32 0.11 6.81 4.72
CA ILE A 32 1.31 6.25 4.06
C ILE A 32 2.59 6.65 4.79
N ALA A 33 2.73 7.91 5.21
CA ALA A 33 3.99 8.37 5.79
C ALA A 33 4.41 7.60 7.07
N PRO A 34 3.50 7.26 8.00
CA PRO A 34 3.87 6.49 9.18
C PRO A 34 4.36 5.07 8.87
N LEU A 35 3.91 4.45 7.78
CA LEU A 35 4.32 3.08 7.40
C LEU A 35 5.84 2.98 7.19
N PHE A 36 6.52 4.04 6.77
CA PHE A 36 7.98 4.05 6.65
C PHE A 36 8.72 4.07 7.99
N THR A 37 8.02 4.32 9.10
CA THR A 37 8.61 4.49 10.43
C THR A 37 8.20 3.38 11.42
N ILE A 38 7.18 2.58 11.09
CA ILE A 38 6.69 1.49 11.95
C ILE A 38 7.58 0.25 11.74
N GLY A 39 8.31 -0.14 12.79
CA GLY A 39 9.26 -1.25 12.73
C GLY A 39 8.67 -2.60 12.35
N GLU A 40 7.42 -2.89 12.75
CA GLU A 40 6.72 -4.15 12.45
C GLU A 40 6.47 -4.35 10.93
N THR A 41 6.35 -3.26 10.17
CA THR A 41 6.20 -3.33 8.70
C THR A 41 7.53 -3.46 7.95
N VAL A 42 8.66 -3.30 8.65
CA VAL A 42 10.01 -3.31 8.09
C VAL A 42 10.90 -4.37 8.78
N GLU A 43 10.29 -5.27 9.54
CA GLU A 43 11.01 -6.32 10.25
C GLU A 43 11.69 -7.27 9.27
N LYS A 44 12.89 -7.74 9.60
CA LYS A 44 13.65 -8.68 8.77
C LYS A 44 13.49 -10.08 9.33
N ALA A 45 12.92 -10.98 8.53
CA ALA A 45 12.91 -12.40 8.86
C ALA A 45 14.32 -12.96 8.63
N PRO A 46 14.88 -13.71 9.59
CA PRO A 46 16.27 -14.17 9.53
C PRO A 46 16.57 -15.04 8.31
N ASP A 47 15.56 -15.74 7.79
CA ASP A 47 15.70 -16.69 6.68
C ASP A 47 15.23 -16.12 5.32
N MET A 48 14.79 -14.86 5.26
CA MET A 48 14.28 -14.27 4.02
C MET A 48 15.43 -13.75 3.14
N ARG A 49 15.51 -14.26 1.91
CA ARG A 49 16.43 -13.78 0.87
C ARG A 49 15.67 -13.12 -0.27
N VAL A 50 16.38 -12.29 -1.03
CA VAL A 50 15.88 -11.81 -2.32
C VAL A 50 15.68 -12.97 -3.30
N TYR A 51 14.77 -12.78 -4.25
CA TYR A 51 14.53 -13.72 -5.34
C TYR A 51 15.81 -13.99 -6.14
N THR A 52 16.06 -15.26 -6.49
CA THR A 52 17.09 -15.61 -7.47
C THR A 52 16.73 -15.06 -8.84
N PRO A 53 17.68 -14.92 -9.78
CA PRO A 53 17.38 -14.42 -11.12
C PRO A 53 16.27 -15.20 -11.85
N LEU A 54 16.21 -16.53 -11.66
CA LEU A 54 15.19 -17.36 -12.29
C LEU A 54 13.82 -17.16 -11.64
N GLU A 55 13.75 -17.07 -10.30
CA GLU A 55 12.50 -16.77 -9.59
C GLU A 55 11.96 -15.38 -9.97
N LEU A 56 12.84 -14.37 -10.07
CA LEU A 56 12.45 -13.02 -10.49
C LEU A 56 11.92 -13.01 -11.93
N ALA A 57 12.55 -13.77 -12.84
CA ALA A 57 12.04 -13.95 -14.19
C ALA A 57 10.65 -14.63 -14.19
N GLY A 58 10.46 -15.64 -13.33
CA GLY A 58 9.16 -16.28 -13.12
C GLY A 58 8.10 -15.32 -12.58
N ARG A 59 8.45 -14.46 -11.61
CA ARG A 59 7.56 -13.43 -11.05
C ARG A 59 7.13 -12.41 -12.10
N ASN A 60 8.04 -11.99 -12.97
CA ASN A 60 7.70 -11.11 -14.08
C ASN A 60 6.70 -11.76 -15.05
N ILE A 61 6.83 -13.07 -15.28
CA ILE A 61 5.84 -13.83 -16.07
C ILE A 61 4.50 -13.90 -15.32
N TYR A 62 4.50 -14.19 -14.02
CA TYR A 62 3.28 -14.19 -13.18
C TYR A 62 2.49 -12.87 -13.28
N ILE A 63 3.20 -11.72 -13.25
CA ILE A 63 2.60 -10.40 -13.42
C ILE A 63 2.11 -10.21 -14.87
N ARG A 64 2.93 -10.58 -15.87
CA ARG A 64 2.57 -10.45 -17.30
C ARG A 64 1.31 -11.21 -17.67
N GLU A 65 1.15 -12.43 -17.15
CA GLU A 65 -0.03 -13.26 -17.40
C GLU A 65 -1.24 -12.87 -16.51
N GLY A 66 -1.09 -11.86 -15.66
CA GLY A 66 -2.18 -11.37 -14.81
C GLY A 66 -2.63 -12.40 -13.77
N CYS A 67 -1.76 -13.32 -13.33
CA CYS A 67 -2.14 -14.36 -12.38
C CYS A 67 -2.71 -13.80 -11.07
N TYR A 68 -2.27 -12.61 -10.65
CA TYR A 68 -2.79 -11.90 -9.49
C TYR A 68 -4.27 -11.49 -9.60
N LEU A 69 -4.86 -11.50 -10.80
CA LEU A 69 -6.29 -11.23 -10.99
C LEU A 69 -7.17 -12.39 -10.47
N CYS A 70 -6.60 -13.59 -10.33
CA CYS A 70 -7.31 -14.78 -9.83
C CYS A 70 -6.67 -15.39 -8.58
N HIS A 71 -5.38 -15.14 -8.32
CA HIS A 71 -4.63 -15.75 -7.22
C HIS A 71 -4.18 -14.72 -6.20
N SER A 72 -4.70 -14.83 -4.98
CA SER A 72 -4.25 -14.06 -3.82
C SER A 72 -2.97 -14.65 -3.24
N GLN A 73 -2.03 -13.78 -2.87
CA GLN A 73 -0.78 -14.15 -2.18
C GLN A 73 -0.77 -13.65 -0.72
N MET A 74 -1.95 -13.51 -0.10
CA MET A 74 -2.08 -13.07 1.29
C MET A 74 -3.13 -13.92 2.01
N ILE A 75 -2.69 -14.66 3.02
CA ILE A 75 -3.54 -15.48 3.91
C ILE A 75 -3.92 -14.61 5.11
N ARG A 76 -5.22 -14.50 5.40
CA ARG A 76 -5.74 -13.70 6.52
C ARG A 76 -5.61 -14.46 7.84
N THR A 77 -5.72 -13.74 8.95
CA THR A 77 -5.60 -14.26 10.32
C THR A 77 -6.81 -15.08 10.80
N LEU A 78 -7.72 -15.47 9.88
CA LEU A 78 -8.89 -16.25 10.20
C LEU A 78 -8.54 -17.73 10.32
N ARG A 79 -9.15 -18.42 11.29
CA ARG A 79 -8.86 -19.84 11.55
C ARG A 79 -9.12 -20.72 10.33
N ASP A 80 -10.19 -20.47 9.58
CA ASP A 80 -10.56 -21.25 8.40
C ASP A 80 -9.54 -21.12 7.26
N GLU A 81 -8.96 -19.93 7.08
CA GLU A 81 -7.88 -19.72 6.13
C GLU A 81 -6.58 -20.36 6.59
N VAL A 82 -6.27 -20.29 7.89
CA VAL A 82 -5.07 -20.92 8.43
C VAL A 82 -5.10 -22.43 8.29
N GLU A 83 -6.25 -23.05 8.58
CA GLU A 83 -6.45 -24.50 8.40
C GLU A 83 -6.43 -24.91 6.92
N ARG A 84 -6.84 -24.03 6.00
CA ARG A 84 -6.89 -24.31 4.56
C ARG A 84 -5.56 -24.09 3.85
N TYR A 85 -4.87 -22.99 4.13
CA TYR A 85 -3.74 -22.50 3.35
C TYR A 85 -2.40 -22.52 4.11
N GLY A 86 -2.43 -22.67 5.44
CA GLY A 86 -1.23 -22.64 6.28
C GLY A 86 -1.12 -21.35 7.10
N PRO A 87 0.05 -21.01 7.66
CA PRO A 87 0.23 -19.82 8.48
C PRO A 87 -0.29 -18.54 7.80
N TYR A 88 -0.84 -17.61 8.58
CA TYR A 88 -1.26 -16.31 8.05
C TYR A 88 -0.03 -15.52 7.57
N SER A 89 -0.21 -14.74 6.50
CA SER A 89 0.91 -14.02 5.88
C SER A 89 1.43 -12.92 6.80
N LEU A 90 2.75 -12.77 6.83
CA LEU A 90 3.43 -11.73 7.58
C LEU A 90 3.87 -10.58 6.66
N ALA A 91 3.88 -9.35 7.16
CA ALA A 91 4.29 -8.18 6.36
C ALA A 91 5.69 -8.34 5.75
N VAL A 92 6.60 -9.03 6.46
CA VAL A 92 7.97 -9.29 6.02
C VAL A 92 8.07 -10.19 4.79
N GLU A 93 7.08 -11.06 4.54
CA GLU A 93 7.09 -11.99 3.41
C GLU A 93 6.98 -11.26 2.06
N SER A 94 6.36 -10.07 2.06
CA SER A 94 6.21 -9.22 0.87
C SER A 94 7.20 -8.06 0.81
N GLN A 95 8.24 -8.05 1.65
CA GLN A 95 9.21 -6.94 1.71
C GLN A 95 9.96 -6.70 0.39
N TYR A 96 10.20 -7.76 -0.40
CA TYR A 96 10.98 -7.71 -1.65
C TYR A 96 10.12 -7.79 -2.92
N ASP A 97 8.81 -7.62 -2.76
CA ASP A 97 7.87 -7.59 -3.88
C ASP A 97 7.81 -6.22 -4.58
#